data_AF-A0A3E0N3M4-F1
#
_entry.id   AF-A0A3E0N3M4-F1
#
_cell.length_a   1.000
_cell.length_b   1.000
_cell.length_c   1.000
_cell.angle_alpha   90.00
_cell.angle_beta   90.00
_cell.angle_gamma   90.00
#
_symmetry.space_group_name_H-M   'P 1'
#
loop_
_entity.id
_entity.type
_entity.pdbx_description
1 polymer ?
#
loop_
_entity_poly.entity_id
_entity_poly.type
_entity_poly.pdbx_seq_one_letter_code
_entity_poly.pdbx_strand_id
1 'polypeptide(L)'
;MIAEYCALALTLSGTAFLLLAGIGILRLPDLFSRASATTKAATLGVGCLLAATAIHFGDLQVTTRALAIVAFLLLTAPVSAHMLARAAYRQGVPLFPGTKDELAEADDQA
;
A
#
# COMPACT_ATOMS: atom_id res chain seq x y z
N MET A 1 -24.36 -18.87 -0.87
CA MET A 1 -23.39 -19.90 -1.32
C MET A 1 -22.23 -19.31 -2.13
N ILE A 2 -22.36 -19.03 -3.43
CA ILE A 2 -21.21 -18.58 -4.26
C ILE A 2 -20.63 -17.24 -3.75
N ALA A 3 -21.49 -16.25 -3.48
CA ALA A 3 -21.06 -14.94 -2.96
C ALA A 3 -20.32 -15.03 -1.62
N GLU A 4 -20.71 -15.97 -0.75
CA GLU A 4 -20.05 -16.19 0.55
C GLU A 4 -18.64 -16.77 0.37
N TYR A 5 -18.46 -17.74 -0.54
CA TYR A 5 -17.13 -18.26 -0.87
C TYR A 5 -16.24 -17.19 -1.49
N CYS A 6 -16.77 -16.35 -2.37
CA CYS A 6 -16.04 -15.21 -2.94
C CYS A 6 -15.64 -14.21 -1.86
N ALA A 7 -16.56 -13.83 -0.96
CA ALA A 7 -16.27 -12.93 0.15
C ALA A 7 -15.20 -13.52 1.08
N LEU A 8 -15.31 -14.81 1.44
CA LEU A 8 -14.32 -15.50 2.26
C LEU A 8 -12.92 -15.48 1.62
N ALA A 9 -12.82 -15.80 0.32
CA ALA A 9 -11.55 -15.79 -0.40
C ALA A 9 -10.92 -14.40 -0.46
N LEU A 10 -11.72 -13.36 -0.68
CA LEU A 10 -11.29 -11.96 -0.67
C LEU A 10 -10.87 -11.52 0.73
N THR A 11 -11.59 -11.92 1.78
CA THR A 11 -11.23 -11.61 3.17
C THR A 11 -9.88 -12.24 3.52
N LEU A 12 -9.70 -13.53 3.26
CA LEU A 12 -8.44 -14.22 3.54
C LEU A 12 -7.26 -13.60 2.78
N SER A 13 -7.44 -13.30 1.49
CA SER A 13 -6.41 -12.67 0.67
C SER A 13 -6.10 -11.25 1.16
N GLY A 14 -7.12 -10.46 1.49
CA GLY A 14 -6.96 -9.10 2.00
C GLY A 14 -6.21 -9.06 3.34
N THR A 15 -6.57 -9.94 4.27
CA THR A 15 -5.87 -10.10 5.55
C THR A 15 -4.42 -10.55 5.35
N ALA A 16 -4.17 -11.49 4.42
CA ALA A 16 -2.80 -11.92 4.10
C ALA A 16 -1.95 -10.77 3.55
N PHE A 17 -2.50 -9.93 2.66
CA PHE A 17 -1.79 -8.76 2.16
C PHE A 17 -1.52 -7.70 3.24
N LEU A 18 -2.45 -7.48 4.17
CA LEU A 18 -2.21 -6.59 5.32
C LEU A 18 -1.13 -7.12 6.26
N LEU A 19 -1.10 -8.44 6.48
CA LEU A 19 -0.03 -9.08 7.23
C LEU A 19 1.32 -8.92 6.52
N LEU A 20 1.37 -9.13 5.19
CA LEU A 20 2.56 -8.89 4.38
C LEU A 20 2.99 -7.42 4.42
N ALA A 21 2.06 -6.47 4.45
CA ALA A 21 2.36 -5.05 4.61
C ALA A 21 3.05 -4.79 5.96
N GLY A 22 2.52 -5.35 7.06
CA GLY A 22 3.14 -5.25 8.39
C GLY A 22 4.54 -5.90 8.44
N ILE A 23 4.70 -7.08 7.85
CA ILE A 23 6.01 -7.74 7.71
C ILE A 23 6.97 -6.88 6.87
N GLY A 24 6.47 -6.25 5.81
CA GLY A 24 7.23 -5.35 4.95
C GLY A 24 7.83 -4.17 5.72
N ILE A 25 7.07 -3.57 6.64
CA ILE A 25 7.56 -2.50 7.52
C ILE A 25 8.71 -3.00 8.41
N LEU A 26 8.57 -4.20 8.98
CA LEU A 26 9.51 -4.73 9.98
C LEU A 26 10.78 -5.32 9.37
N ARG A 27 10.68 -5.96 8.20
CA ARG A 27 11.75 -6.80 7.64
C ARG A 27 12.59 -6.12 6.55
N LEU A 28 12.04 -5.13 5.85
CA LEU A 28 12.75 -4.51 4.73
C LEU A 28 13.88 -3.59 5.20
N PRO A 29 14.98 -3.49 4.43
CA PRO A 29 16.23 -2.92 4.92
C PRO A 29 16.23 -1.39 5.03
N ASP A 30 15.53 -0.68 4.14
CA ASP A 30 15.53 0.78 4.08
C ASP A 30 14.12 1.38 4.02
N LEU A 31 14.02 2.69 4.27
CA LEU A 31 12.74 3.40 4.29
C LEU A 31 12.02 3.34 2.95
N PHE A 32 12.76 3.41 1.84
CA PHE A 32 12.21 3.44 0.49
C PHE A 32 11.61 2.10 0.07
N SER A 33 12.30 0.98 0.34
CA SER A 33 11.76 -0.36 0.12
C SER A 33 10.57 -0.63 1.03
N ARG A 34 10.63 -0.23 2.31
CA ARG A 34 9.49 -0.31 3.25
C ARG A 34 8.28 0.45 2.72
N ALA A 35 8.44 1.71 2.33
CA ALA A 35 7.36 2.56 1.85
C ALA A 35 6.72 1.98 0.57
N SER A 36 7.53 1.54 -0.39
CA SER A 36 7.04 0.95 -1.64
C SER A 36 6.28 -0.35 -1.40
N ALA A 37 6.87 -1.30 -0.66
CA ALA A 37 6.25 -2.59 -0.40
C ALA A 37 4.97 -2.46 0.44
N THR A 38 5.02 -1.68 1.51
CA THR A 38 3.90 -1.50 2.44
C THR A 38 2.73 -0.80 1.75
N THR A 39 2.99 0.25 0.96
CA THR A 39 1.91 0.99 0.28
C THR A 39 1.16 0.09 -0.70
N LYS A 40 1.87 -0.71 -1.50
CA LYS A 40 1.26 -1.66 -2.46
C LYS A 40 0.49 -2.78 -1.75
N ALA A 41 1.10 -3.41 -0.74
CA ALA A 41 0.45 -4.49 -0.01
C ALA A 41 -0.77 -4.00 0.79
N ALA A 42 -0.69 -2.84 1.44
CA ALA A 42 -1.79 -2.29 2.23
C ALA A 42 -2.98 -1.85 1.36
N THR A 43 -2.72 -1.19 0.23
CA THR A 43 -3.78 -0.75 -0.70
C THR A 43 -4.53 -1.93 -1.30
N LEU A 44 -3.83 -2.99 -1.72
CA LEU A 44 -4.45 -4.24 -2.17
C LEU A 44 -5.20 -4.95 -1.03
N GLY A 45 -4.61 -5.02 0.16
CA GLY A 45 -5.22 -5.67 1.32
C GLY A 45 -6.55 -5.02 1.72
N VAL A 46 -6.56 -3.70 1.88
CA VAL A 46 -7.79 -2.96 2.19
C VAL A 46 -8.78 -3.04 1.02
N GLY A 47 -8.32 -2.96 -0.23
CA GLY A 47 -9.17 -3.11 -1.41
C GLY A 47 -9.91 -4.45 -1.44
N CYS A 48 -9.22 -5.56 -1.18
CA CYS A 48 -9.83 -6.89 -1.09
C CYS A 48 -10.85 -6.99 0.06
N LEU A 49 -10.54 -6.44 1.24
CA LEU A 49 -11.48 -6.43 2.36
C LEU A 49 -12.74 -5.63 2.05
N LEU A 50 -12.59 -4.44 1.44
CA LEU A 50 -13.73 -3.61 1.06
C LEU A 50 -14.57 -4.27 -0.04
N ALA A 51 -13.94 -4.92 -1.01
CA ALA A 51 -14.65 -5.73 -2.01
C ALA A 51 -15.43 -6.88 -1.36
N ALA A 52 -14.84 -7.59 -0.39
CA ALA A 52 -15.51 -8.63 0.37
C ALA A 52 -16.74 -8.08 1.11
N THR A 53 -16.61 -6.92 1.76
CA THR A 53 -17.74 -6.28 2.47
C THR A 53 -18.86 -5.88 1.52
N ALA A 54 -18.55 -5.32 0.35
CA ALA A 54 -19.54 -4.97 -0.65
C ALA A 54 -20.33 -6.20 -1.15
N ILE A 55 -19.63 -7.31 -1.42
CA ILE A 55 -20.25 -8.57 -1.85
C ILE A 55 -21.08 -9.21 -0.74
N HIS A 56 -20.59 -9.19 0.50
CA HIS A 56 -21.26 -9.84 1.63
C HIS A 56 -22.56 -9.14 2.02
N PHE A 57 -22.55 -7.81 2.12
CA PHE A 57 -23.73 -7.05 2.50
C PHE A 57 -24.70 -6.81 1.33
N GLY A 58 -24.20 -6.71 0.10
CA GLY A 58 -25.03 -6.50 -1.10
C GLY A 58 -25.83 -5.19 -1.10
N ASP A 59 -25.60 -4.31 -0.13
CA ASP A 59 -26.32 -3.05 0.04
C ASP A 59 -25.61 -1.92 -0.72
N LEU A 60 -26.41 -1.05 -1.34
CA LEU A 60 -25.93 0.09 -2.11
C LEU A 60 -25.20 1.10 -1.22
N GLN A 61 -25.69 1.31 0.01
CA GLN A 61 -25.07 2.26 0.94
C GLN A 61 -23.68 1.79 1.40
N VAL A 62 -23.52 0.49 1.66
CA VAL A 62 -22.21 -0.10 2.00
C VAL A 62 -21.27 -0.05 0.81
N THR A 63 -21.74 -0.45 -0.38
CA THR A 63 -20.91 -0.54 -1.59
C THR A 63 -20.40 0.83 -2.03
N THR A 64 -21.25 1.87 -1.99
CA THR A 64 -20.84 3.24 -2.35
C THR A 64 -19.79 3.81 -1.40
N ARG A 65 -19.92 3.56 -0.09
CA ARG A 65 -18.90 3.94 0.90
C ARG A 65 -17.60 3.17 0.69
N ALA A 66 -17.67 1.87 0.44
CA ALA A 66 -16.50 1.04 0.16
C ALA A 66 -15.74 1.55 -1.08
N LEU A 67 -16.45 1.87 -2.16
CA LEU A 67 -15.86 2.45 -3.37
C LEU A 67 -15.20 3.81 -3.11
N ALA A 68 -15.86 4.67 -2.33
CA ALA A 68 -15.31 5.97 -1.95
C ALA A 68 -14.00 5.82 -1.15
N ILE A 69 -13.94 4.85 -0.22
CA ILE A 69 -12.72 4.56 0.55
C ILE A 69 -11.60 4.05 -0.37
N VAL A 70 -11.90 3.12 -1.29
CA VAL A 70 -10.90 2.62 -2.26
C VAL A 70 -10.35 3.77 -3.12
N ALA A 71 -11.24 4.61 -3.68
CA ALA A 71 -10.83 5.76 -4.48
C ALA A 71 -9.96 6.72 -3.67
N PHE A 72 -10.36 7.03 -2.43
CA PHE A 72 -9.60 7.90 -1.55
C PHE A 72 -8.21 7.34 -1.23
N LEU A 73 -8.10 6.04 -0.90
CA LEU A 73 -6.83 5.38 -0.61
C LEU A 73 -5.91 5.31 -1.83
N LEU A 74 -6.44 5.04 -3.02
CA LEU A 74 -5.65 5.01 -4.24
C LEU A 74 -5.08 6.39 -4.61
N LEU A 75 -5.79 7.46 -4.29
CA LEU A 75 -5.32 8.83 -4.52
C LEU A 75 -4.32 9.27 -3.44
N THR A 76 -4.61 8.98 -2.18
CA THR A 76 -3.84 9.52 -1.04
C THR A 76 -2.59 8.71 -0.72
N ALA A 77 -2.64 7.38 -0.79
CA ALA A 77 -1.52 6.54 -0.38
C ALA A 77 -0.24 6.77 -1.22
N PRO A 78 -0.30 6.90 -2.56
CA PRO A 78 0.89 7.19 -3.36
C PRO A 78 1.45 8.59 -3.09
N VAL A 79 0.59 9.58 -2.91
CA VAL A 79 0.99 10.96 -2.61
C VAL A 79 1.70 11.02 -1.25
N SER A 80 1.14 10.39 -0.23
CA SER A 80 1.77 10.29 1.10
C SER A 80 3.12 9.56 1.04
N ALA A 81 3.19 8.43 0.33
CA ALA A 81 4.44 7.67 0.18
C ALA A 81 5.51 8.48 -0.55
N HIS A 82 5.15 9.21 -1.61
CA HIS A 82 6.06 10.07 -2.36
C HIS A 82 6.58 11.24 -1.52
N MET A 83 5.69 11.93 -0.81
CA MET A 83 6.08 13.03 0.07
C MET A 83 7.01 12.56 1.19
N LEU A 84 6.74 11.40 1.78
CA LEU A 84 7.58 10.81 2.81
C LEU A 84 8.96 10.42 2.27
N ALA A 85 9.02 9.77 1.10
CA ALA A 85 10.28 9.42 0.44
C ALA A 85 11.11 10.66 0.10
N ARG A 86 10.48 11.70 -0.45
CA ARG A 86 11.16 12.97 -0.78
C ARG A 86 11.71 13.67 0.46
N ALA A 87 10.96 13.68 1.55
CA ALA A 87 11.42 14.25 2.82
C ALA A 87 12.58 13.45 3.41
N ALA A 88 12.49 12.12 3.40
CA ALA A 88 13.55 11.23 3.89
C ALA A 88 14.85 11.39 3.10
N TYR A 89 14.75 11.45 1.76
CA TYR A 89 15.91 11.67 0.89
C TYR A 89 16.59 13.01 1.19
N ARG A 90 15.81 14.09 1.33
CA ARG A 90 16.34 15.43 1.67
C ARG A 90 16.96 15.53 3.06
N GLN A 91 16.54 14.68 4.00
CA GLN A 91 17.14 14.60 5.34
C GLN A 91 18.40 13.72 5.38
N GLY A 92 18.79 13.10 4.26
CA GLY A 92 19.96 12.23 4.20
C GLY A 92 19.75 10.89 4.92
N VAL A 93 18.51 10.38 4.96
CA VAL A 93 18.23 9.04 5.50
C VAL A 93 19.03 8.02 4.68
N PRO A 94 19.81 7.12 5.34
CA PRO A 94 20.69 6.21 4.64
C PRO A 94 19.91 5.26 3.72
N LEU A 95 20.40 5.13 2.49
CA LEU A 95 19.94 4.13 1.52
C LEU A 95 20.50 2.75 1.87
N PHE A 96 19.84 1.71 1.39
CA PHE A 96 20.42 0.37 1.45
C PHE A 96 21.77 0.34 0.69
N PRO A 97 22.84 -0.29 1.21
CA PRO A 97 24.19 -0.22 0.62
C PRO A 97 24.32 -0.69 -0.84
N GLY A 98 23.36 -1.48 -1.33
CA GLY A 98 23.31 -1.94 -2.72
C GLY A 98 22.49 -1.05 -3.67
N THR A 99 21.98 0.09 -3.21
CA THR A 99 21.15 0.98 -4.02
C THR A 99 22.04 1.88 -4.88
N LYS A 100 21.82 1.87 -6.20
CA LYS A 100 22.41 2.85 -7.12
C LYS A 100 21.60 4.15 -7.06
N ASP A 101 22.25 5.25 -6.73
CA ASP A 101 21.61 6.55 -6.59
C ASP A 101 21.97 7.49 -7.75
N GLU A 102 21.19 7.39 -8.83
CA GLU A 102 21.35 8.26 -10.00
C GLU A 102 20.91 9.71 -9.74
N LEU A 103 20.16 9.96 -8.66
CA LEU A 103 19.69 11.30 -8.30
C LEU A 103 20.85 12.11 -7.70
N ALA A 104 21.64 11.51 -6.82
CA ALA A 104 22.87 12.12 -6.31
C ALA A 104 23.90 12.38 -7.44
N GLU A 105 24.06 11.42 -8.36
CA GLU A 105 24.97 11.56 -9.51
C GLU A 105 24.59 12.74 -10.43
N ALA A 106 23.30 13.01 -10.59
CA ALA A 106 22.80 14.12 -11.40
C ALA A 106 23.00 15.49 -10.73
N ASP A 107 22.83 15.58 -9.40
CA ASP A 107 23.06 16.80 -8.63
C ASP A 107 24.55 17.18 -8.58
N ASP A 108 25.47 16.21 -8.53
CA ASP A 108 26.92 16.45 -8.59
C ASP A 108 27.42 16.92 -9.98
N GLN A 109 26.63 16.70 -11.03
CA GLN A 109 26.94 17.10 -12.41
C GLN A 109 26.40 18.49 -12.79
N ALA A 110 25.60 19.13 -11.92
CA ALA A 110 24.94 20.42 -12.14
C ALA A 110 25.70 21.58 -11.50
#